data_AF-A0A316WZ70-F1
#
_entry.id   AF-A0A316WZ70-F1
#
_cell.length_a   1.000
_cell.length_b   1.000
_cell.length_c   1.000
_cell.angle_alpha   90.00
_cell.angle_beta   90.00
_cell.angle_gamma   90.00
#
_symmetry.space_group_name_H-M   'P 1'
#
loop_
_entity.id
_entity.type
_entity.pdbx_description
1 polymer ?
#
loop_
_entity_poly.entity_id
_entity_poly.type
_entity_poly.pdbx_seq_one_letter_code
_entity_poly.pdbx_strand_id
1 'polypeptide(L)'
;MKNLLFSVFIFSVLFMACSRKESQGFAAEQEVKIQYDTTAIDSFSNGAVSVDIARKIRMSSPQYLDSVKQAKKAAEEEKKLKDELDKENKKKLEEEKKKSESEKKQKSSETSVAPETKTK
;
A
#
# COMPACT_ATOMS: atom_id res chain seq x y z
N MET A 1 2.89 90.18 45.38
CA MET A 1 3.11 88.74 45.08
C MET A 1 1.98 87.88 45.65
N LYS A 2 0.75 88.06 45.19
CA LYS A 2 -0.45 87.37 45.74
C LYS A 2 -0.90 86.21 44.83
N ASN A 3 -0.71 86.41 43.52
CA ASN A 3 -1.16 85.49 42.48
C ASN A 3 -0.11 84.42 42.16
N LEU A 4 1.14 84.60 42.61
CA LEU A 4 2.24 83.65 42.42
C LEU A 4 1.99 82.35 43.19
N LEU A 5 1.50 82.46 44.44
CA LEU A 5 1.16 81.29 45.26
C LEU A 5 0.04 80.47 44.63
N PHE A 6 -0.94 81.13 44.02
CA PHE A 6 -2.05 80.47 43.34
C PHE A 6 -1.59 79.76 42.06
N SER A 7 -0.67 80.38 41.30
CA SER A 7 -0.07 79.78 40.11
C SER A 7 0.76 78.54 40.44
N VAL A 8 1.61 78.59 41.46
CA VAL A 8 2.41 77.44 41.92
C VAL A 8 1.51 76.29 42.39
N PHE A 9 0.41 76.60 43.09
CA PHE A 9 -0.55 75.61 43.55
C PHE A 9 -1.23 74.88 42.38
N ILE A 10 -1.70 75.63 41.36
CA ILE A 10 -2.32 75.03 40.16
C ILE A 10 -1.31 74.15 39.41
N PHE A 11 -0.07 74.62 39.23
CA PHE A 11 0.97 73.83 38.58
C PHE A 11 1.30 72.55 39.35
N SER A 12 1.38 72.61 40.69
CA SER A 12 1.60 71.44 41.53
C SER A 12 0.51 70.39 41.38
N VAL A 13 -0.76 70.80 41.30
CA VAL A 13 -1.88 69.87 41.09
C VAL A 13 -1.82 69.25 39.69
N LEU A 14 -1.46 70.01 38.67
CA LEU A 14 -1.30 69.52 37.30
C LEU A 14 -0.20 68.45 37.19
N PHE A 15 0.96 68.69 37.83
CA PHE A 15 2.07 67.73 37.83
C PHE A 15 1.76 66.46 38.63
N MET A 16 1.00 66.56 39.73
CA MET A 16 0.56 65.39 40.49
C MET A 16 -0.54 64.58 39.77
N ALA A 17 -1.40 65.22 38.98
CA ALA A 17 -2.44 64.56 38.20
C ALA A 17 -1.89 63.71 37.03
N CYS A 18 -0.78 64.13 36.42
CA CYS A 18 -0.09 63.36 35.36
C CYS A 18 1.00 62.41 35.90
N SER A 19 1.33 62.47 37.19
CA SER A 19 2.26 61.52 37.83
C SER A 19 1.57 60.24 38.32
N ARG A 20 0.28 60.04 38.01
CA ARG A 20 -0.39 58.77 38.26
C ARG A 20 0.27 57.73 37.36
N LYS A 21 1.25 57.04 37.96
CA LYS A 21 1.99 55.91 37.42
C LYS A 21 1.05 55.11 36.54
N GLU A 22 1.45 54.94 35.28
CA GLU A 22 0.92 53.89 34.43
C GLU A 22 0.70 52.67 35.30
N SER A 23 -0.53 52.17 35.33
CA SER A 23 -0.87 50.99 36.09
C SER A 23 0.08 49.88 35.65
N GLN A 24 1.03 49.56 36.53
CA GLN A 24 1.82 48.36 36.46
C GLN A 24 0.87 47.21 36.72
N GLY A 25 0.11 46.83 35.70
CA GLY A 25 -1.06 45.98 35.94
C GLY A 25 -1.80 45.52 34.71
N PHE A 26 -1.18 45.51 33.53
CA PHE A 26 -1.64 44.67 32.40
C PHE A 26 -0.58 44.40 31.33
N ALA A 27 0.54 45.12 31.30
CA ALA A 27 1.68 44.82 30.42
C ALA A 27 2.69 43.81 31.01
N ALA A 28 2.38 43.24 32.16
CA ALA A 28 3.09 42.11 32.74
C ALA A 28 2.18 40.88 32.78
N GLU A 29 1.33 40.70 31.75
CA GLU A 29 1.14 39.34 31.26
C GLU A 29 2.52 38.88 30.81
N GLN A 30 3.29 38.36 31.78
CA GLN A 30 4.35 37.42 31.49
C GLN A 30 3.71 36.46 30.50
N GLU A 31 4.12 36.54 29.23
CA GLU A 31 3.73 35.58 28.21
C GLU A 31 4.32 34.26 28.70
N VAL A 32 3.59 33.60 29.61
CA VAL A 32 3.91 32.27 30.09
C VAL A 32 3.61 31.41 28.88
N LYS A 33 4.60 31.30 28.00
CA LYS A 33 4.55 30.38 26.87
C LYS A 33 4.54 29.00 27.49
N ILE A 34 3.35 28.49 27.75
CA ILE A 34 3.14 27.15 28.28
C ILE A 34 3.66 26.20 27.20
N GLN A 35 4.87 25.70 27.41
CA GLN A 35 5.48 24.69 26.56
C GLN A 35 4.78 23.36 26.88
N TYR A 36 3.79 23.03 26.08
CA TYR A 36 3.23 21.69 26.08
C TYR A 36 4.17 20.78 25.30
N ASP A 37 4.38 19.56 25.79
CA ASP A 37 5.08 18.52 25.05
C ASP A 37 4.16 18.00 23.93
N THR A 38 3.97 18.82 22.89
CA THR A 38 3.26 18.40 21.70
C THR A 38 4.28 17.89 20.70
N THR A 39 4.78 16.69 20.95
CA THR A 39 5.48 15.94 19.90
C THR A 39 4.54 15.84 18.70
N ALA A 40 4.98 16.32 17.54
CA ALA A 40 4.20 16.22 16.32
C ALA A 40 4.07 14.74 15.93
N ILE A 41 2.94 14.14 16.26
CA ILE A 41 2.56 12.80 15.82
C ILE A 41 2.06 12.96 14.39
N ASP A 42 2.87 12.54 13.43
CA ASP A 42 2.47 12.50 12.02
C ASP A 42 1.24 11.58 11.87
N SER A 43 0.30 11.96 11.00
CA SER A 43 -0.92 11.20 10.74
C SER A 43 -0.65 9.80 10.17
N PHE A 44 0.58 9.52 9.75
CA PHE A 44 1.03 8.20 9.28
C PHE A 44 1.87 7.43 10.31
N SER A 45 2.11 7.99 11.49
CA SER A 45 2.91 7.35 12.52
C SER A 45 2.15 6.21 13.21
N ASN A 46 2.90 5.29 13.81
CA ASN A 46 2.35 4.08 14.43
C ASN A 46 1.50 4.48 15.65
N GLY A 47 0.17 4.41 15.51
CA GLY A 47 -0.79 4.88 16.52
C GLY A 47 -1.72 6.00 16.05
N ALA A 48 -1.44 6.63 14.90
CA ALA A 48 -2.31 7.65 14.28
C ALA A 48 -3.53 7.05 13.54
N VAL A 49 -3.74 5.74 13.66
CA VAL A 49 -4.84 5.02 13.02
C VAL A 49 -6.03 4.98 13.98
N SER A 50 -7.24 5.26 13.49
CA SER A 50 -8.45 5.15 14.30
C SER A 50 -8.67 3.70 14.79
N VAL A 51 -9.30 3.55 15.95
CA VAL A 51 -9.54 2.23 16.58
C VAL A 51 -10.26 1.28 15.62
N ASP A 52 -11.19 1.79 14.81
CA ASP A 52 -11.95 0.98 13.85
C ASP A 52 -11.11 0.54 12.65
N ILE A 53 -10.22 1.39 12.15
CA ILE A 53 -9.29 1.02 11.08
C ILE A 53 -8.29 0.00 11.61
N ALA A 54 -7.75 0.18 12.82
CA ALA A 54 -6.86 -0.79 13.44
C ALA A 54 -7.54 -2.15 13.65
N ARG A 55 -8.82 -2.16 14.05
CA ARG A 55 -9.63 -3.39 14.15
C ARG A 55 -9.81 -4.05 12.78
N LYS A 56 -10.13 -3.28 11.74
CA LYS A 56 -10.28 -3.78 10.36
C LYS A 56 -8.97 -4.38 9.83
N ILE A 57 -7.83 -3.75 10.10
CA ILE A 57 -6.50 -4.27 9.73
C ILE A 57 -6.24 -5.60 10.46
N ARG A 58 -6.52 -5.68 11.77
CA ARG A 58 -6.34 -6.92 12.54
C ARG A 58 -7.23 -8.06 12.07
N MET A 59 -8.47 -7.77 11.68
CA MET A 59 -9.40 -8.77 11.15
C MET A 59 -9.05 -9.21 9.72
N SER A 60 -8.58 -8.30 8.88
CA SER A 60 -8.25 -8.59 7.47
C SER A 60 -6.88 -9.23 7.26
N SER A 61 -5.92 -8.99 8.16
CA SER A 61 -4.59 -9.59 8.11
C SER A 61 -4.61 -11.14 8.03
N PRO A 62 -5.29 -11.88 8.92
CA PRO A 62 -5.35 -13.34 8.83
C PRO A 62 -6.10 -13.81 7.58
N GLN A 63 -7.17 -13.11 7.17
CA GLN A 63 -7.90 -13.42 5.95
C GLN A 63 -7.01 -13.34 4.72
N TYR A 64 -6.20 -12.29 4.60
CA TYR A 64 -5.24 -12.15 3.50
C TYR A 64 -4.22 -13.28 3.50
N LEU A 65 -3.64 -13.61 4.65
CA LEU A 65 -2.67 -14.70 4.77
C LEU A 65 -3.26 -16.05 4.37
N ASP A 66 -4.52 -16.30 4.73
CA ASP A 66 -5.20 -17.53 4.39
C ASP A 66 -5.58 -17.59 2.90
N SER A 67 -6.03 -16.47 2.31
CA SER A 67 -6.23 -16.37 0.86
C SER A 67 -4.94 -16.63 0.08
N VAL A 68 -3.80 -16.09 0.53
CA VAL A 68 -2.50 -16.34 -0.10
C VAL A 68 -2.11 -17.82 0.00
N LYS A 69 -2.36 -18.49 1.13
CA LYS A 69 -2.11 -19.93 1.26
C LYS A 69 -3.01 -20.75 0.34
N GLN A 70 -4.29 -20.39 0.22
CA GLN A 70 -5.22 -21.07 -0.68
C GLN A 70 -4.79 -20.93 -2.14
N ALA A 71 -4.41 -19.71 -2.57
CA ALA A 71 -3.90 -19.48 -3.92
C ALA A 71 -2.64 -20.30 -4.22
N LYS A 72 -1.73 -20.44 -3.24
CA LYS A 72 -0.54 -21.29 -3.39
C LYS A 72 -0.90 -22.77 -3.56
N LYS A 73 -1.84 -23.29 -2.76
CA LYS A 73 -2.30 -24.68 -2.88
C LYS A 73 -2.92 -24.97 -4.25
N ALA A 74 -3.81 -24.09 -4.72
CA ALA A 74 -4.42 -24.22 -6.03
C ALA A 74 -3.35 -24.21 -7.16
N ALA A 75 -2.36 -23.33 -7.06
CA ALA A 75 -1.26 -23.27 -8.03
C ALA A 75 -0.39 -24.55 -8.03
N GLU A 76 -0.19 -25.19 -6.88
CA GLU A 76 0.53 -26.47 -6.78
C GLU A 76 -0.27 -27.62 -7.40
N GLU A 77 -1.59 -27.66 -7.20
CA GLU A 77 -2.48 -28.65 -7.80
C GLU A 77 -2.56 -28.50 -9.32
N GLU A 78 -2.70 -27.27 -9.83
CA GLU A 78 -2.65 -27.00 -11.27
C GLU A 78 -1.33 -27.42 -11.90
N LYS A 79 -0.20 -27.20 -11.21
CA LYS A 79 1.12 -27.66 -11.68
C LYS A 79 1.20 -29.18 -11.78
N LYS A 80 0.71 -29.89 -10.76
CA LYS A 80 0.68 -31.36 -10.77
C LYS A 80 -0.17 -31.89 -11.92
N LEU A 81 -1.35 -31.31 -12.15
CA LEU A 81 -2.23 -31.68 -13.25
C LEU A 81 -1.59 -31.40 -14.61
N LYS A 82 -0.92 -30.25 -14.77
CA LYS A 82 -0.16 -29.93 -16.01
C LYS A 82 0.99 -30.90 -16.23
N ASP A 83 1.75 -31.23 -15.19
CA ASP A 83 2.87 -32.18 -15.29
C ASP A 83 2.39 -33.61 -15.63
N GLU A 84 1.22 -34.02 -15.13
CA GLU A 84 0.59 -35.30 -15.50
C GLU A 84 0.07 -35.28 -16.94
N LEU A 85 -0.58 -34.21 -17.36
CA LEU A 85 -1.09 -34.04 -18.72
C LEU A 85 0.06 -34.00 -19.75
N ASP A 86 1.16 -33.32 -19.43
CA ASP A 86 2.34 -33.25 -20.30
C ASP A 86 3.01 -34.61 -20.44
N LYS A 87 3.06 -35.40 -19.35
CA LYS A 87 3.55 -36.79 -19.40
C LYS A 87 2.63 -37.69 -20.22
N GLU A 88 1.32 -37.52 -20.13
CA GLU A 88 0.36 -38.28 -20.92
C GLU A 88 0.42 -37.90 -22.41
N ASN A 89 0.46 -36.61 -22.72
CA ASN A 89 0.59 -36.10 -24.10
C ASN A 89 1.88 -36.57 -24.76
N LYS A 90 3.00 -36.58 -24.02
CA LYS A 90 4.29 -37.06 -24.55
C LYS A 90 4.25 -38.56 -24.85
N LYS A 91 3.55 -39.36 -24.03
CA LYS A 91 3.33 -40.80 -24.30
C LYS A 91 2.43 -41.03 -25.51
N LYS A 92 1.34 -40.26 -25.66
CA LYS A 92 0.44 -40.35 -26.82
C LYS A 92 1.15 -39.98 -28.12
N LEU A 93 1.99 -38.96 -28.11
CA LEU A 93 2.82 -38.57 -29.26
C LEU A 93 3.85 -39.64 -29.66
N GLU A 94 4.43 -40.37 -28.70
CA GLU A 94 5.31 -41.50 -29.02
C GLU A 94 4.56 -42.72 -29.57
N GLU A 95 3.35 -43.00 -29.07
CA GLU A 95 2.50 -44.06 -29.60
C GLU A 95 2.01 -43.75 -31.02
N GLU A 96 1.65 -42.50 -31.30
CA GLU A 96 1.18 -42.06 -32.61
C GLU A 96 2.32 -42.07 -33.64
N LYS A 97 3.54 -41.67 -33.25
CA LYS A 97 4.73 -41.80 -34.10
C LYS A 97 5.02 -43.27 -34.44
N LYS A 98 4.93 -44.20 -33.49
CA LYS A 98 5.13 -45.63 -33.73
C LYS A 98 4.05 -46.23 -34.64
N LYS A 99 2.78 -45.80 -34.53
CA LYS A 99 1.68 -46.23 -35.42
C LYS A 99 1.84 -45.67 -36.84
N SER A 100 2.29 -44.42 -36.99
CA SER A 100 2.57 -43.81 -38.29
C SER A 100 3.77 -44.44 -39.02
N GLU A 101 4.73 -45.01 -38.28
CA GLU A 101 5.88 -45.70 -38.84
C GLU A 101 5.55 -47.12 -39.31
N SER A 102 4.60 -47.80 -38.64
CA SER A 102 4.08 -49.10 -39.09
C SER A 102 3.22 -48.99 -40.36
N GLU A 103 2.42 -47.93 -40.53
CA GLU A 103 1.63 -47.72 -41.75
C GLU A 103 2.49 -47.36 -42.97
N LYS A 104 3.61 -46.63 -42.79
CA LYS A 104 4.55 -46.36 -43.88
C LYS A 104 5.30 -47.61 -44.36
N LYS A 105 5.50 -48.62 -43.52
CA LYS A 105 6.09 -49.92 -43.92
C LYS A 105 5.11 -50.84 -44.64
N GLN A 106 3.80 -50.74 -44.36
CA GLN A 106 2.78 -51.51 -45.09
C GLN A 106 2.48 -50.94 -46.48
N LYS A 107 2.61 -49.62 -46.68
CA LYS A 107 2.39 -49.01 -48.01
C LYS A 107 3.55 -49.23 -49.01
N SER A 108 4.73 -49.66 -48.53
CA SER A 108 5.87 -50.01 -49.40
C SER A 108 5.92 -51.48 -49.84
N SER A 109 5.07 -52.37 -49.28
CA SER A 109 5.05 -53.80 -49.65
C SER A 109 4.01 -54.17 -50.72
N GLU A 110 3.18 -53.24 -51.18
CA GLU A 110 2.11 -53.51 -52.16
C GLU A 110 2.39 -53.02 -53.60
N THR A 111 3.55 -52.41 -53.89
CA THR A 111 3.85 -51.88 -55.24
C THR A 111 4.92 -52.67 -56.00
N SER A 112 5.09 -53.98 -55.77
CA SER A 112 6.05 -54.77 -56.57
C SER A 112 5.61 -56.20 -56.89
N VAL A 113 4.43 -56.43 -57.46
CA VAL A 113 4.18 -57.66 -58.26
C VAL A 113 3.21 -57.38 -59.42
N ALA A 114 3.78 -57.07 -60.60
CA ALA A 114 3.45 -57.50 -61.98
C ALA A 114 1.99 -57.46 -62.54
N PRO A 115 1.73 -57.60 -63.87
CA PRO A 115 2.61 -57.64 -65.05
C PRO A 115 2.16 -56.76 -66.24
N GLU A 116 3.10 -56.56 -67.15
CA GLU A 116 2.89 -56.22 -68.56
C GLU A 116 2.03 -57.27 -69.28
N THR A 117 1.05 -56.85 -70.10
CA THR A 117 0.64 -57.46 -71.39
C THR A 117 -0.67 -56.84 -71.90
N LYS A 118 -0.63 -56.18 -73.07
CA LYS A 118 -1.53 -56.34 -74.24
C LYS A 118 -1.55 -55.09 -75.14
N THR A 119 -0.91 -55.23 -76.30
CA THR A 119 -1.50 -55.09 -77.64
C THR A 119 -2.56 -54.00 -77.86
N LYS A 120 -2.21 -52.91 -78.55
CA LYS A 120 -2.70 -52.56 -79.91
C LYS A 120 -2.12 -51.21 -80.34
#